data_AF-A0A498HW41-F1
#
_entry.id   AF-A0A498HW41-F1
#
_cell.length_a   1.000
_cell.length_b   1.000
_cell.length_c   1.000
_cell.angle_alpha   90.00
_cell.angle_beta   90.00
_cell.angle_gamma   90.00
#
_symmetry.space_group_name_H-M   'P 1'
#
loop_
_entity.id
_entity.type
_entity.pdbx_description
1 polymer ?
#
loop_
_entity_poly.entity_id
_entity_poly.type
_entity_poly.pdbx_seq_one_letter_code
_entity_poly.pdbx_strand_id
1 'polypeptide(L)'
;MSAAAQPPTIPLLTPYKLGNFNLSHRIVLAPLTRRRSYNNVPQPHAILHYSQRTSNGGLLIAEATGVSDTAQGYPNTPGIWTKEQVEAWKPIVDAVHAKGGVFFCQIWHVGRVSNSGFQPNGQAPISSTDKPIRLNGIDASEFTPPRRLRTDEIPQIVNDFRLAARNSIEAGNLFVFTLHMKHNLQQLNLLQILCKINCV
;
A
#
# COMPACT_ATOMS: atom_id res chain seq x y z
N MET A 1 33.37 20.75 -39.63
CA MET A 1 33.16 20.14 -38.30
C MET A 1 31.72 19.65 -38.25
N SER A 2 31.51 18.33 -38.34
CA SER A 2 30.16 17.75 -38.33
C SER A 2 29.61 17.84 -36.91
N ALA A 3 28.47 18.51 -36.73
CA ALA A 3 27.75 18.49 -35.48
C ALA A 3 27.24 17.06 -35.25
N ALA A 4 27.83 16.35 -34.29
CA ALA A 4 27.34 15.05 -33.89
C ALA A 4 25.87 15.20 -33.44
N ALA A 5 24.96 14.46 -34.10
CA ALA A 5 23.56 14.42 -33.71
C ALA A 5 23.47 13.96 -32.24
N GLN A 6 22.79 14.74 -31.41
CA GLN A 6 22.52 14.35 -30.03
C GLN A 6 21.80 13.00 -30.03
N PRO A 7 22.23 12.03 -29.19
CA PRO A 7 21.58 10.73 -29.13
C PRO A 7 20.09 10.92 -28.76
N PRO A 8 19.20 10.08 -29.30
CA PRO A 8 17.77 10.22 -29.06
C PRO A 8 17.48 10.12 -27.56
N THR A 9 16.78 11.12 -27.03
CA THR A 9 16.33 11.13 -25.64
C THR A 9 15.24 10.08 -25.45
N ILE A 10 15.51 9.07 -24.62
CA ILE A 10 14.52 8.03 -24.26
C ILE A 10 13.54 8.63 -23.23
N PRO A 11 12.25 8.82 -23.54
CA PRO A 11 11.32 9.53 -22.64
C PRO A 11 11.24 8.94 -21.23
N LEU A 12 11.34 7.61 -21.10
CA LEU A 12 11.31 6.90 -19.81
C LEU A 12 12.50 7.24 -18.90
N LEU A 13 13.65 7.63 -19.47
CA LEU A 13 14.86 7.96 -18.73
C LEU A 13 15.01 9.46 -18.45
N THR A 14 13.98 10.26 -18.75
CA THR A 14 13.98 11.69 -18.46
C THR A 14 13.59 11.97 -17.00
N PRO A 15 14.17 13.00 -16.36
CA PRO A 15 13.77 13.42 -15.02
C PRO A 15 12.29 13.84 -14.94
N TYR A 16 11.73 13.79 -13.73
CA TYR A 16 10.36 14.21 -13.46
C TYR A 16 10.21 14.77 -12.04
N LYS A 17 9.55 15.93 -11.90
CA LYS A 17 9.23 16.51 -10.59
C LYS A 17 7.83 16.04 -10.15
N LEU A 18 7.79 15.16 -9.15
CA LEU A 18 6.56 14.67 -8.54
C LEU A 18 6.35 15.39 -7.20
N GLY A 19 5.60 16.50 -7.20
CA GLY A 19 5.42 17.31 -6.00
C GLY A 19 6.76 17.82 -5.46
N ASN A 20 7.14 17.37 -4.26
CA ASN A 20 8.40 17.70 -3.61
C ASN A 20 9.56 16.75 -3.98
N PHE A 21 9.32 15.71 -4.77
CA PHE A 21 10.31 14.72 -5.16
C PHE A 21 10.85 14.98 -6.56
N ASN A 22 12.17 15.02 -6.70
CA ASN A 22 12.84 15.06 -8.00
C ASN A 22 13.26 13.64 -8.38
N LEU A 23 12.59 13.05 -9.37
CA LEU A 23 12.90 11.73 -9.88
C LEU A 23 13.88 11.83 -11.04
N SER A 24 14.84 10.90 -11.11
CA SER A 24 15.84 10.84 -12.19
C SER A 24 15.29 10.18 -13.45
N HIS A 25 14.22 9.40 -13.34
CA HIS A 25 13.56 8.71 -14.45
C HIS A 25 12.08 8.44 -14.15
N ARG A 26 11.34 7.96 -15.15
CA ARG A 26 9.89 7.69 -15.07
C ARG A 26 9.52 6.22 -14.90
N ILE A 27 10.53 5.36 -14.73
CA ILE A 27 10.32 3.93 -14.41
C ILE A 27 10.01 3.81 -12.91
N VAL A 28 8.91 3.12 -12.58
CA VAL A 28 8.41 2.97 -11.20
C VAL A 28 8.27 1.49 -10.87
N LEU A 29 8.68 1.09 -9.66
CA LEU A 29 8.29 -0.21 -9.13
C LEU A 29 6.84 -0.12 -8.64
N ALA A 30 5.94 -0.79 -9.36
CA ALA A 30 4.54 -0.91 -8.99
C ALA A 30 4.36 -1.63 -7.64
N PRO A 31 3.26 -1.40 -6.91
CA PRO A 31 2.95 -2.15 -5.69
C PRO A 31 2.65 -3.62 -6.03
N LEU A 32 3.40 -4.55 -5.44
CA LEU A 32 3.30 -5.98 -5.73
C LEU A 32 3.22 -6.79 -4.44
N THR A 33 2.01 -7.19 -4.02
CA THR A 33 1.83 -8.11 -2.89
C THR A 33 2.58 -9.42 -3.10
N ARG A 34 3.51 -9.75 -2.20
CA ARG A 34 4.38 -10.94 -2.35
C ARG A 34 4.07 -12.08 -1.39
N ARG A 35 3.24 -11.84 -0.37
CA ARG A 35 2.85 -12.81 0.67
C ARG A 35 4.06 -13.41 1.40
N ARG A 36 5.02 -12.57 1.76
CA ARG A 36 6.28 -12.96 2.43
C ARG A 36 6.54 -12.21 3.74
N SER A 37 5.52 -11.61 4.33
CA SER A 37 5.58 -10.93 5.62
C SER A 37 4.85 -11.77 6.67
N TYR A 38 5.57 -12.74 7.25
CA TYR A 38 5.01 -13.68 8.21
C TYR A 38 4.44 -12.95 9.43
N ASN A 39 3.28 -13.38 9.92
CA ASN A 39 2.54 -12.72 11.01
C ASN A 39 2.31 -11.22 10.76
N ASN A 40 2.18 -10.83 9.49
CA ASN A 40 2.04 -9.44 9.05
C ASN A 40 3.25 -8.55 9.37
N VAL A 41 4.40 -9.11 9.74
CA VAL A 41 5.63 -8.35 10.02
C VAL A 41 6.55 -8.41 8.78
N PRO A 42 7.02 -7.26 8.26
CA PRO A 42 8.06 -7.24 7.23
C PRO A 42 9.29 -8.05 7.62
N GLN A 43 9.89 -8.75 6.66
CA GLN A 43 10.96 -9.73 6.91
C GLN A 43 12.31 -9.25 6.37
N PRO A 44 13.45 -9.75 6.90
CA PRO A 44 14.79 -9.34 6.46
C PRO A 44 15.04 -9.47 4.95
N HIS A 45 14.44 -10.48 4.29
CA HIS A 45 14.60 -10.64 2.84
C HIS A 45 13.97 -9.50 2.02
N ALA A 46 13.03 -8.74 2.59
CA ALA A 46 12.44 -7.57 1.93
C ALA A 46 13.47 -6.44 1.76
N ILE A 47 14.45 -6.33 2.68
CA ILE A 47 15.57 -5.39 2.58
C ILE A 47 16.30 -5.63 1.25
N LEU A 48 16.71 -6.87 0.99
CA LEU A 48 17.38 -7.26 -0.25
C LEU A 48 16.47 -7.04 -1.46
N HIS A 49 15.18 -7.43 -1.36
CA HIS A 49 14.22 -7.33 -2.45
C HIS A 49 14.05 -5.91 -2.99
N TYR A 50 13.81 -4.95 -2.09
CA TYR A 50 13.62 -3.54 -2.46
C TYR A 50 14.96 -2.91 -2.83
N SER A 51 16.04 -3.16 -2.08
CA SER A 51 17.37 -2.64 -2.39
C SER A 51 17.84 -3.02 -3.80
N GLN A 52 17.59 -4.26 -4.25
CA GLN A 52 17.93 -4.69 -5.62
C GLN A 52 17.22 -3.90 -6.73
N ARG A 53 16.06 -3.31 -6.42
CA ARG A 53 15.22 -2.58 -7.38
C ARG A 53 15.38 -1.07 -7.28
N THR A 54 16.19 -0.60 -6.35
CA THR A 54 16.41 0.83 -6.14
C THR A 54 17.49 1.38 -7.05
N SER A 55 17.15 2.48 -7.73
CA SER A 55 18.03 3.37 -8.45
C SER A 55 17.97 4.77 -7.84
N ASN A 56 19.03 5.56 -8.03
CA ASN A 56 19.09 6.94 -7.54
C ASN A 56 18.01 7.82 -8.21
N GLY A 57 17.13 8.42 -7.41
CA GLY A 57 15.95 9.16 -7.86
C GLY A 57 14.88 8.30 -8.54
N GLY A 58 14.91 6.98 -8.34
CA GLY A 58 13.84 6.07 -8.77
C GLY A 58 12.70 6.02 -7.75
N LEU A 59 11.45 5.95 -8.22
CA LEU A 59 10.28 5.79 -7.36
C LEU A 59 9.94 4.30 -7.18
N LEU A 60 9.78 3.88 -5.93
CA LEU A 60 9.29 2.56 -5.55
C LEU A 60 8.01 2.71 -4.75
N ILE A 61 7.04 1.83 -5.02
CA ILE A 61 5.82 1.69 -4.22
C ILE A 61 5.86 0.32 -3.57
N ALA A 62 5.82 0.29 -2.24
CA ALA A 62 5.80 -0.92 -1.46
C ALA A 62 4.55 -1.74 -1.73
N GLU A 63 4.62 -3.02 -1.41
CA GLU A 63 3.46 -3.90 -1.43
C GLU A 63 2.32 -3.43 -0.51
N ALA A 64 1.10 -3.90 -0.78
CA ALA A 64 -0.08 -3.54 -0.02
C ALA A 64 0.12 -3.85 1.47
N THR A 65 0.04 -2.80 2.28
CA THR A 65 0.38 -2.83 3.71
C THR A 65 -0.87 -2.50 4.52
N GLY A 66 -1.31 -3.45 5.34
CA GLY A 66 -2.54 -3.34 6.12
C GLY A 66 -2.49 -2.19 7.13
N VAL A 67 -3.60 -1.45 7.25
CA VAL A 67 -3.75 -0.35 8.23
C VAL A 67 -4.20 -0.80 9.62
N SER A 68 -4.70 -2.04 9.73
CA SER A 68 -5.25 -2.64 10.94
C SER A 68 -5.23 -4.17 10.82
N ASP A 69 -5.61 -4.86 11.90
CA ASP A 69 -5.88 -6.30 11.91
C ASP A 69 -7.08 -6.69 11.04
N THR A 70 -8.12 -5.85 10.99
CA THR A 70 -9.32 -6.03 10.13
C THR A 70 -9.05 -5.80 8.64
N ALA A 71 -7.93 -5.16 8.30
CA ALA A 71 -7.54 -4.83 6.93
C ALA A 71 -7.05 -6.04 6.10
N GLN A 72 -6.89 -7.21 6.72
CA GLN A 72 -6.26 -8.39 6.11
C GLN A 72 -7.24 -9.23 5.30
N GLY A 73 -6.78 -9.75 4.16
CA GLY A 73 -7.53 -10.71 3.32
C GLY A 73 -6.65 -11.67 2.52
N TYR A 74 -5.33 -11.59 2.70
CA TYR A 74 -4.37 -12.49 2.10
C TYR A 74 -3.34 -12.90 3.17
N PRO A 75 -2.78 -14.12 3.09
CA PRO A 75 -1.80 -14.56 4.07
C PRO A 75 -0.48 -13.82 3.86
N ASN A 76 0.24 -13.61 4.97
CA ASN A 76 1.61 -13.09 4.98
C ASN A 76 1.77 -11.73 4.26
N THR A 77 0.77 -10.85 4.32
CA THR A 77 0.89 -9.47 3.82
C THR A 77 1.29 -8.53 4.96
N PRO A 78 2.19 -7.56 4.73
CA PRO A 78 2.70 -6.73 5.81
C PRO A 78 1.62 -5.82 6.40
N GLY A 79 1.84 -5.40 7.65
CA GLY A 79 1.10 -4.37 8.34
C GLY A 79 1.95 -3.14 8.66
N ILE A 80 1.29 -2.09 9.16
CA ILE A 80 1.94 -0.92 9.74
C ILE A 80 1.12 -0.28 10.88
N TRP A 81 0.38 -1.09 11.64
CA TRP A 81 -0.44 -0.63 12.77
C TRP A 81 0.20 -0.90 14.13
N THR A 82 1.17 -1.82 14.22
CA THR A 82 1.91 -2.11 15.45
C THR A 82 3.30 -1.49 15.44
N LYS A 83 3.86 -1.24 16.63
CA LYS A 83 5.25 -0.78 16.77
C LYS A 83 6.24 -1.78 16.18
N GLU A 84 6.02 -3.07 16.38
CA GLU A 84 6.87 -4.13 15.82
C GLU A 84 6.94 -4.05 14.28
N GLN A 85 5.80 -3.84 13.63
CA GLN A 85 5.74 -3.68 12.18
C GLN A 85 6.50 -2.43 11.71
N VAL A 86 6.36 -1.31 12.43
CA VAL A 86 7.08 -0.06 12.14
C VAL A 86 8.59 -0.27 12.25
N GLU A 87 9.08 -0.88 13.33
CA GLU A 87 10.51 -1.17 13.50
C GLU A 87 11.03 -2.12 12.41
N ALA A 88 10.22 -3.11 12.00
CA ALA A 88 10.59 -4.02 10.92
C ALA A 88 10.64 -3.36 9.53
N TRP A 89 9.89 -2.28 9.31
CA TRP A 89 9.97 -1.50 8.07
C TRP A 89 11.23 -0.65 7.96
N LYS A 90 11.72 -0.08 9.07
CA LYS A 90 12.88 0.83 9.09
C LYS A 90 14.10 0.34 8.28
N PRO A 91 14.65 -0.88 8.49
CA PRO A 91 15.82 -1.32 7.74
C PRO A 91 15.56 -1.49 6.23
N ILE A 92 14.30 -1.73 5.84
CA ILE A 92 13.90 -1.81 4.43
C ILE A 92 13.92 -0.41 3.81
N VAL A 93 13.35 0.57 4.52
CA VAL A 93 13.33 1.98 4.11
C VAL A 93 14.73 2.54 4.01
N ASP A 94 15.57 2.30 5.01
CA ASP A 94 16.97 2.70 5.03
C ASP A 94 17.75 2.14 3.84
N ALA A 95 17.53 0.87 3.47
CA ALA A 95 18.19 0.26 2.33
C ALA A 95 17.78 0.85 0.97
N VAL A 96 16.55 1.39 0.86
CA VAL A 96 16.11 2.14 -0.33
C VAL A 96 16.70 3.55 -0.33
N HIS A 97 16.65 4.25 0.80
CA HIS A 97 17.19 5.61 0.93
C HIS A 97 18.72 5.65 0.76
N ALA A 98 19.45 4.63 1.23
CA ALA A 98 20.89 4.50 1.03
C ALA A 98 21.30 4.46 -0.45
N LYS A 99 20.38 4.09 -1.36
CA LYS A 99 20.59 4.09 -2.82
C LYS A 99 19.99 5.32 -3.52
N GLY A 100 19.49 6.29 -2.76
CA GLY A 100 18.84 7.50 -3.28
C GLY A 100 17.44 7.26 -3.86
N GLY A 101 16.80 6.13 -3.54
CA GLY A 101 15.44 5.84 -3.97
C GLY A 101 14.40 6.68 -3.23
N VAL A 102 13.29 6.96 -3.88
CA VAL A 102 12.09 7.52 -3.25
C VAL A 102 11.12 6.37 -2.99
N PHE A 103 10.65 6.21 -1.75
CA PHE A 103 9.86 5.05 -1.36
C PHE A 103 8.51 5.42 -0.76
N PHE A 104 7.45 4.79 -1.28
CA PHE A 104 6.08 5.00 -0.82
C PHE A 104 5.47 3.73 -0.23
N CYS A 105 4.78 3.80 0.91
CA CYS A 105 3.91 2.76 1.47
C CYS A 105 2.56 2.77 0.76
N GLN A 106 2.13 1.62 0.23
CA GLN A 106 0.76 1.44 -0.18
C GLN A 106 -0.11 1.03 1.02
N ILE A 107 -0.68 1.98 1.75
CA ILE A 107 -1.58 1.65 2.86
C ILE A 107 -2.93 1.13 2.35
N TRP A 108 -3.44 0.06 2.97
CA TRP A 108 -4.46 -0.78 2.37
C TRP A 108 -5.46 -1.36 3.38
N HIS A 109 -6.70 -1.54 2.93
CA HIS A 109 -7.76 -2.27 3.63
C HIS A 109 -8.61 -3.05 2.61
N VAL A 110 -8.75 -4.37 2.79
CA VAL A 110 -9.49 -5.24 1.84
C VAL A 110 -11.00 -5.06 1.81
N GLY A 111 -11.57 -4.65 2.94
CA GLY A 111 -13.02 -4.65 3.13
C GLY A 111 -13.59 -6.05 2.96
N ARG A 112 -14.59 -6.22 2.10
CA ARG A 112 -15.23 -7.53 1.86
C ARG A 112 -14.38 -8.55 1.07
N VAL A 113 -13.20 -8.19 0.55
CA VAL A 113 -12.29 -9.15 -0.12
C VAL A 113 -11.47 -9.88 0.95
N SER A 114 -12.17 -10.56 1.87
CA SER A 114 -11.59 -11.26 3.01
C SER A 114 -12.50 -12.41 3.46
N ASN A 115 -12.05 -13.18 4.45
CA ASN A 115 -12.85 -14.20 5.12
C ASN A 115 -12.59 -14.18 6.62
N SER A 116 -13.49 -14.82 7.38
CA SER A 116 -13.42 -14.89 8.84
C SER A 116 -12.11 -15.47 9.37
N GLY A 117 -11.41 -16.30 8.60
CA GLY A 117 -10.09 -16.83 8.97
C GLY A 117 -8.99 -15.77 9.05
N PHE A 118 -9.13 -14.65 8.35
CA PHE A 118 -8.22 -13.49 8.45
C PHE A 118 -8.69 -12.45 9.46
N GLN A 119 -9.92 -12.56 9.95
CA GLN A 119 -10.51 -11.54 10.82
C GLN A 119 -10.25 -11.86 12.30
N PRO A 120 -10.02 -10.84 13.14
CA PRO A 120 -9.87 -11.04 14.57
C PRO A 120 -11.11 -11.74 15.11
N ASN A 121 -10.90 -12.78 15.93
CA ASN A 121 -11.96 -13.57 16.56
C ASN A 121 -12.97 -14.20 15.57
N GLY A 122 -12.57 -14.48 14.33
CA GLY A 122 -13.45 -15.11 13.34
C GLY A 122 -14.61 -14.23 12.87
N GLN A 123 -14.51 -12.90 13.06
CA GLN A 123 -15.58 -11.97 12.72
C GLN A 123 -15.83 -11.89 11.21
N ALA A 124 -17.01 -11.41 10.82
CA ALA A 124 -17.28 -11.12 9.41
C ALA A 124 -16.44 -9.91 8.96
N PRO A 125 -15.84 -9.93 7.75
CA PRO A 125 -15.17 -8.77 7.18
C PRO A 125 -16.09 -7.56 7.09
N ILE A 126 -15.55 -6.35 7.17
CA ILE A 126 -16.34 -5.12 7.10
C ILE A 126 -16.45 -4.56 5.68
N SER A 127 -17.57 -3.94 5.34
CA SER A 127 -17.74 -3.24 4.06
C SER A 127 -18.83 -2.17 4.12
N SER A 128 -19.02 -1.43 3.03
CA SER A 128 -20.15 -0.50 2.86
C SER A 128 -21.48 -1.22 2.60
N THR A 129 -21.45 -2.53 2.41
CA THR A 129 -22.60 -3.40 2.15
C THR A 129 -22.45 -4.72 2.88
N ASP A 130 -23.57 -5.42 3.03
CA ASP A 130 -23.72 -6.80 3.49
C ASP A 130 -23.74 -7.82 2.33
N LYS A 131 -23.66 -7.35 1.08
CA LYS A 131 -23.69 -8.22 -0.10
C LYS A 131 -22.38 -9.01 -0.24
N PRO A 132 -22.43 -10.35 -0.37
CA PRO A 132 -21.24 -11.17 -0.61
C PRO A 132 -20.59 -10.83 -1.96
N ILE A 133 -19.33 -11.22 -2.11
CA ILE A 133 -18.65 -11.16 -3.40
C ILE A 133 -19.19 -12.28 -4.28
N ARG A 134 -19.59 -11.91 -5.51
CA ARG A 134 -20.00 -12.85 -6.54
C ARG A 134 -18.98 -12.88 -7.66
N LEU A 135 -18.52 -14.06 -8.03
CA LEU A 135 -17.69 -14.32 -9.20
C LEU A 135 -18.57 -15.02 -10.23
N ASN A 136 -18.72 -14.42 -11.42
CA ASN A 136 -19.61 -14.92 -12.49
C ASN A 136 -21.06 -15.18 -12.02
N GLY A 137 -21.56 -14.33 -11.14
CA GLY A 137 -22.93 -14.43 -10.59
C GLY A 137 -23.11 -15.45 -9.46
N ILE A 138 -22.07 -16.21 -9.11
CA ILE A 138 -22.07 -17.21 -8.04
C ILE A 138 -21.35 -16.64 -6.82
N ASP A 139 -21.91 -16.85 -5.63
CA ASP A 139 -21.25 -16.46 -4.37
C ASP A 139 -19.90 -17.17 -4.25
N ALA A 140 -18.84 -16.38 -4.06
CA ALA A 140 -17.49 -16.89 -3.96
C ALA A 140 -17.24 -17.37 -2.52
N SER A 141 -17.28 -18.69 -2.32
CA SER A 141 -17.14 -19.33 -0.99
C SER A 141 -15.84 -19.01 -0.25
N GLU A 142 -14.81 -18.55 -0.97
CA GLU A 142 -13.56 -18.05 -0.38
C GLU A 142 -13.76 -16.76 0.44
N PHE A 143 -14.82 -15.99 0.19
CA PHE A 143 -15.11 -14.73 0.88
C PHE A 143 -16.32 -14.86 1.79
N THR A 144 -16.12 -14.56 3.08
CA THR A 144 -17.23 -14.52 4.04
C THR A 144 -18.13 -13.31 3.74
N PRO A 145 -19.48 -13.47 3.76
CA PRO A 145 -20.38 -12.34 3.63
C PRO A 145 -20.01 -11.22 4.61
N PRO A 146 -19.85 -9.98 4.13
CA PRO A 146 -19.37 -8.91 4.99
C PRO A 146 -20.46 -8.38 5.92
N ARG A 147 -20.05 -7.78 7.02
CA ARG A 147 -20.89 -6.91 7.83
C ARG A 147 -20.85 -5.50 7.27
N ARG A 148 -22.03 -4.90 7.08
CA ARG A 148 -22.13 -3.48 6.75
C ARG A 148 -21.64 -2.63 7.93
N LEU A 149 -20.73 -1.70 7.66
CA LEU A 149 -20.33 -0.68 8.62
C LEU A 149 -21.52 0.22 8.94
N ARG A 150 -21.69 0.48 10.24
CA ARG A 150 -22.57 1.56 10.70
C ARG A 150 -21.85 2.91 10.54
N THR A 151 -22.62 3.98 10.44
CA THR A 151 -22.06 5.33 10.24
C THR A 151 -21.11 5.74 11.36
N ASP A 152 -21.37 5.33 12.60
CA ASP A 152 -20.54 5.59 13.78
C ASP A 152 -19.20 4.85 13.77
N GLU A 153 -19.04 3.80 12.96
CA GLU A 153 -17.79 3.03 12.84
C GLU A 153 -16.83 3.62 11.79
N ILE A 154 -17.35 4.40 10.84
CA ILE A 154 -16.54 4.98 9.73
C ILE A 154 -15.39 5.86 10.24
N PRO A 155 -15.58 6.73 11.25
CA PRO A 155 -14.49 7.54 11.80
C PRO A 155 -13.32 6.70 12.32
N GLN A 156 -13.56 5.51 12.87
CA GLN A 156 -12.49 4.62 13.32
C GLN A 156 -11.66 4.11 12.13
N ILE A 157 -12.31 3.69 11.04
CA ILE A 157 -11.60 3.23 9.84
C ILE A 157 -10.72 4.35 9.27
N VAL A 158 -11.25 5.57 9.23
CA VAL A 158 -10.48 6.76 8.80
C VAL A 158 -9.28 6.99 9.72
N ASN A 159 -9.47 6.82 11.03
CA ASN A 159 -8.41 6.94 12.01
C ASN A 159 -7.32 5.86 11.83
N ASP A 160 -7.68 4.63 11.44
CA ASP A 160 -6.71 3.57 11.15
C ASP A 160 -5.81 3.96 9.96
N PHE A 161 -6.38 4.49 8.87
CA PHE A 161 -5.60 5.04 7.75
C PHE A 161 -4.69 6.20 8.19
N ARG A 162 -5.19 7.09 9.05
CA ARG A 162 -4.40 8.21 9.61
C ARG A 162 -3.22 7.72 10.45
N LEU A 163 -3.44 6.72 11.31
CA LEU A 163 -2.40 6.13 12.14
C LEU A 163 -1.37 5.38 11.29
N ALA A 164 -1.82 4.57 10.33
CA ALA A 164 -0.92 3.88 9.40
C ALA A 164 -0.06 4.86 8.59
N ALA A 165 -0.62 6.01 8.19
CA ALA A 165 0.14 7.06 7.51
C ALA A 165 1.23 7.66 8.41
N ARG A 166 0.90 7.97 9.67
CA ARG A 166 1.87 8.45 10.66
C ARG A 166 2.97 7.43 10.91
N ASN A 167 2.60 6.17 11.09
CA ASN A 167 3.51 5.06 11.32
C ASN A 167 4.45 4.83 10.11
N SER A 168 3.97 5.07 8.89
CA SER A 168 4.81 5.03 7.68
C SER A 168 5.91 6.10 7.71
N ILE A 169 5.59 7.31 8.18
CA ILE A 169 6.59 8.37 8.37
C ILE A 169 7.58 7.97 9.47
N GLU A 170 7.09 7.43 10.59
CA GLU A 170 7.93 6.93 11.70
C GLU A 170 8.87 5.79 11.29
N ALA A 171 8.49 4.99 10.29
CA ALA A 171 9.32 3.94 9.69
C ALA A 171 10.47 4.47 8.81
N GLY A 172 10.71 5.78 8.78
CA GLY A 172 11.87 6.39 8.11
C GLY A 172 11.54 7.20 6.86
N ASN A 173 10.40 7.92 6.83
CA ASN A 173 9.88 8.65 5.67
C ASN A 173 9.41 7.76 4.51
N LEU A 174 8.74 6.66 4.84
CA LEU A 174 7.99 5.91 3.84
C LEU A 174 6.70 6.69 3.50
N PHE A 175 6.69 7.40 2.37
CA PHE A 175 5.58 8.28 2.00
C PHE A 175 4.32 7.52 1.68
N VAL A 176 3.15 8.07 1.96
CA VAL A 176 1.91 7.29 1.85
C VAL A 176 1.30 7.44 0.47
N PHE A 177 0.98 6.31 -0.15
CA PHE A 177 0.15 6.22 -1.33
C PHE A 177 -1.06 5.34 -1.04
N THR A 178 -2.26 5.81 -1.37
CA THR A 178 -3.46 4.95 -1.36
C THR A 178 -3.79 4.57 -2.78
N LEU A 179 -3.67 3.28 -3.11
CA LEU A 179 -4.07 2.83 -4.45
C LEU A 179 -5.58 2.61 -4.48
N HIS A 180 -6.23 3.36 -5.38
CA HIS A 180 -7.58 3.10 -5.84
C HIS A 180 -7.55 1.87 -6.76
N MET A 181 -7.74 0.67 -6.21
CA MET A 181 -7.74 -0.57 -7.00
C MET A 181 -8.93 -0.57 -7.98
N LYS A 182 -8.63 -0.31 -9.25
CA LYS A 182 -9.56 -0.29 -10.39
C LYS A 182 -9.88 -1.69 -10.94
N HIS A 183 -9.81 -2.73 -10.11
CA HIS A 183 -10.27 -4.08 -10.46
C HIS A 183 -11.67 -4.32 -9.89
N ASN A 184 -12.68 -3.80 -10.58
CA ASN A 184 -14.10 -4.22 -10.65
C ASN A 184 -14.89 -4.67 -9.39
N LEU A 185 -14.43 -4.49 -8.16
CA LEU A 185 -15.21 -4.92 -6.98
C LEU A 185 -15.36 -3.90 -5.84
N GLN A 186 -14.60 -2.80 -5.82
CA GLN A 186 -14.56 -1.87 -4.68
C GLN A 186 -14.37 -0.40 -5.11
N GLN A 187 -15.37 0.21 -5.74
CA GLN A 187 -15.42 1.67 -5.88
C GLN A 187 -16.80 2.19 -5.48
N LEU A 188 -16.88 2.71 -4.27
CA LEU A 188 -17.47 4.00 -3.89
C LEU A 188 -17.54 3.97 -2.36
N ASN A 189 -16.86 4.90 -1.68
CA ASN A 189 -17.37 5.62 -0.49
C ASN A 189 -16.26 6.18 0.44
N LEU A 190 -15.00 5.74 0.38
CA LEU A 190 -13.97 6.31 1.26
C LEU A 190 -13.28 7.59 0.70
N LEU A 191 -13.40 7.82 -0.61
CA LEU A 191 -12.72 8.94 -1.30
C LEU A 191 -13.23 10.34 -0.89
N GLN A 192 -14.43 10.45 -0.30
CA GLN A 192 -14.89 11.72 0.27
C GLN A 192 -14.17 12.11 1.57
N ILE A 193 -13.47 11.19 2.23
CA ILE A 193 -12.88 11.45 3.55
C ILE A 193 -11.38 11.78 3.47
N LEU A 194 -10.62 11.12 2.60
CA LEU A 194 -9.16 11.25 2.58
C LEU A 194 -8.63 12.47 1.81
N CYS A 195 -9.42 13.08 0.91
CA CYS A 195 -9.03 14.32 0.22
C CYS A 195 -8.88 15.53 1.18
N LYS A 196 -9.33 15.41 2.44
CA LYS A 196 -9.13 16.43 3.48
C LYS A 196 -7.88 16.25 4.35
N ILE A 197 -7.12 15.16 4.19
CA ILE A 197 -5.92 14.90 5.02
C ILE A 197 -4.68 15.66 4.51
N ASN A 198 -4.72 16.28 3.33
CA ASN A 198 -3.64 17.14 2.81
C ASN A 198 -3.55 18.55 3.46
N CYS A 199 -3.94 18.68 4.74
CA CYS A 199 -3.77 19.91 5.52
C CYS A 199 -3.42 19.59 6.98
N VAL A 200 -2.30 18.91 7.23
CA VAL A 200 -1.45 19.12 8.42
C VAL A 200 -0.01 18.83 8.03
#